data_AF-A0A2N1USR6-F1
#
_entry.id   AF-A0A2N1USR6-F1
#
_cell.length_a   1.000
_cell.length_b   1.000
_cell.length_c   1.000
_cell.angle_alpha   90.00
_cell.angle_beta   90.00
_cell.angle_gamma   90.00
#
_symmetry.space_group_name_H-M   'P 1'
#
loop_
_entity.id
_entity.type
_entity.pdbx_description
1 polymer ?
#
loop_
_entity_poly.entity_id
_entity_poly.type
_entity_poly.pdbx_seq_one_letter_code
_entity_poly.pdbx_strand_id
1 'polypeptide(L)' 'IECRKMYWQDLEHAHFLDPSIEGNYPKKDYHRMYFGEIVHVSRV' A
#
# COMPACT_ATOMS: atom_id res chain seq x y z
N ILE A 1 0.94 9.45 -14.87
CA ILE A 1 0.83 7.98 -15.02
C ILE A 1 -0.58 7.61 -14.62
N GLU A 2 -1.27 6.86 -15.46
CA GLU A 2 -2.59 6.32 -15.14
C GLU A 2 -2.46 4.82 -14.88
N CYS A 3 -3.14 4.32 -13.86
CA CYS A 3 -3.07 2.93 -13.43
C CYS A 3 -4.47 2.33 -13.23
N ARG A 4 -4.66 1.09 -13.69
CA ARG A 4 -5.86 0.28 -13.38
C ARG A 4 -5.59 -0.53 -12.11
N LYS A 5 -6.45 -0.39 -11.10
CA LYS A 5 -6.39 -1.22 -9.88
C LYS A 5 -6.76 -2.67 -10.23
N MET A 6 -5.92 -3.60 -9.81
CA MET A 6 -6.09 -5.04 -10.07
C MET A 6 -6.24 -5.84 -8.78
N TYR A 7 -5.61 -5.38 -7.71
CA TYR A 7 -5.63 -6.05 -6.42
C TYR A 7 -5.47 -5.02 -5.29
N TRP A 8 -5.98 -5.34 -4.12
CA TRP A 8 -5.78 -4.55 -2.93
C TRP A 8 -5.53 -5.45 -1.73
N GLN A 9 -4.76 -4.95 -0.78
CA GLN A 9 -4.46 -5.63 0.47
C GLN A 9 -4.23 -4.61 1.57
N ASP A 10 -4.77 -4.86 2.75
CA ASP A 10 -4.43 -4.09 3.94
C ASP A 10 -3.11 -4.60 4.53
N LEU A 11 -2.27 -3.68 5.01
CA LEU A 11 -1.06 -4.07 5.72
C LEU A 11 -1.42 -4.90 6.95
N GLU A 12 -0.78 -6.05 7.07
CA GLU A 12 -0.96 -6.97 8.19
C GLU A 12 0.23 -6.83 9.14
N HIS A 13 -0.04 -6.33 10.36
CA HIS A 13 1.01 -6.06 11.34
C HIS A 13 1.82 -7.31 11.73
N ALA A 14 1.21 -8.50 11.63
CA ALA A 14 1.88 -9.77 11.90
C ALA A 14 3.02 -10.07 10.91
N HIS A 15 3.05 -9.39 9.76
CA HIS A 15 4.09 -9.52 8.75
C HIS A 15 5.19 -8.45 8.85
N PHE A 16 5.12 -7.54 9.83
CA PHE A 16 6.20 -6.58 10.05
C PHE A 16 7.46 -7.29 10.56
N LEU A 17 8.52 -7.21 9.76
CA LEU A 17 9.85 -7.71 10.13
C LEU A 17 10.56 -6.75 11.09
N ASP A 18 10.27 -5.46 10.99
CA ASP A 18 10.74 -4.43 11.91
C ASP A 18 9.59 -4.00 12.85
N PRO A 19 9.66 -4.32 14.15
CA PRO A 19 8.63 -3.97 15.12
C PRO A 19 8.40 -2.47 15.30
N SER A 20 9.38 -1.62 14.94
CA SER A 20 9.24 -0.16 15.07
C SER A 20 8.16 0.41 14.14
N ILE A 21 7.81 -0.31 13.08
CA ILE A 21 6.77 0.09 12.12
C ILE A 21 5.40 0.21 12.80
N GLU A 22 5.12 -0.64 13.79
CA GLU A 22 3.86 -0.62 14.55
C GLU A 22 3.60 0.74 15.19
N GLY A 23 4.66 1.44 15.61
CA GLY A 23 4.57 2.78 16.21
C GLY A 23 3.98 3.85 15.28
N ASN A 24 3.99 3.64 13.98
CA ASN A 24 3.37 4.55 13.00
C ASN A 24 1.84 4.43 12.96
N TYR A 25 1.26 3.39 13.57
CA TYR A 25 -0.17 3.10 13.56
C TYR A 25 -0.76 3.07 14.98
N PRO A 26 -0.71 4.18 15.74
CA PRO A 26 -1.20 4.20 17.11
C PRO A 26 -2.71 3.90 17.22
N LYS A 27 -3.47 4.07 16.14
CA LYS A 27 -4.91 3.77 16.06
C LYS A 27 -5.22 2.43 15.37
N LYS A 28 -4.19 1.66 15.00
CA LYS A 28 -4.31 0.41 14.22
C LYS A 28 -5.01 0.59 12.87
N ASP A 29 -4.85 1.76 12.27
CA ASP A 29 -5.37 2.17 10.97
C ASP A 29 -4.36 1.88 9.86
N TYR A 30 -4.05 0.60 9.68
CA TYR A 30 -3.05 0.16 8.72
C TYR A 30 -3.43 0.54 7.28
N HIS A 31 -2.43 0.91 6.48
CA HIS A 31 -2.67 1.34 5.11
C HIS A 31 -3.23 0.21 4.23
N ARG A 32 -4.14 0.58 3.31
CA ARG A 32 -4.53 -0.24 2.17
C ARG A 32 -3.60 0.01 0.99
N MET A 33 -2.91 -1.03 0.56
CA MET A 33 -2.11 -1.04 -0.65
C MET A 33 -2.98 -1.41 -1.85
N TYR A 34 -2.76 -0.73 -2.97
CA TYR A 34 -3.36 -1.08 -4.26
C TYR A 34 -2.26 -1.45 -5.23
N PHE A 35 -2.42 -2.62 -5.85
CA PHE A 35 -1.56 -3.11 -6.91
C PHE A 35 -2.31 -2.95 -8.21
N GLY A 36 -1.62 -2.45 -9.22
CA GLY A 36 -2.26 -2.08 -10.47
C GLY A 36 -1.29 -2.12 -11.64
N GLU A 37 -1.88 -2.15 -12.81
CA GLU A 37 -1.20 -2.08 -14.09
C GLU A 37 -1.12 -0.63 -14.54
N ILE A 38 0.05 -0.19 -14.99
CA ILE A 38 0.20 1.12 -15.64
C ILE A 38 -0.47 1.01 -17.01
N VAL A 39 -1.52 1.80 -17.23
CA VAL A 39 -2.25 1.83 -18.51
C VAL A 39 -1.84 3.01 -19.39
N HIS A 40 -1.24 4.05 -18.81
CA HIS A 40 -0.75 5.19 -19.57
C HIS A 40 0.42 5.93 -18.88
N VAL A 41 1.39 6.38 -19.68
CA VAL A 41 2.50 7.24 -19.25
C VAL A 41 2.53 8.47 -20.15
N SER A 42 2.14 9.62 -19.60
CA SER A 42 2.18 10.90 -20.31
C SER A 42 3.58 11.53 -20.19
N ARG A 43 4.02 12.23 -21.24
CA ARG A 43 5.14 13.18 -21.14
C ARG A 43 4.57 14.52 -20.70
N VAL A 44 5.21 15.14 -19.71
CA VAL A 44 4.96 16.54 -19.32
C VAL A 44 5.40 17.45 -20.46
#